data_AF-Q04V50-F1
#
_entry.id   AF-Q04V50-F1
#
_cell.length_a   1.000
_cell.length_b   1.000
_cell.length_c   1.000
_cell.angle_alpha   90.00
_cell.angle_beta   90.00
_cell.angle_gamma   90.00
#
_symmetry.space_group_name_H-M   'P 1'
#
loop_
_entity.id
_entity.type
_entity.pdbx_description
1 polymer ?
#
loop_
_entity_poly.entity_id
_entity_poly.type
_entity_poly.pdbx_seq_one_letter_code
_entity_poly.pdbx_strand_id
1 'polypeptide(L)'
;MKNKWVVVANRSEAKIFEYKGSRKGLELLESIENPKGRMKNRELIPNSSGRGKRAKAQKIAFDTKSVQEPKRRVAESFASQISAVITQGRKSNRFLSLVLISEPRFLGMLLDKMDRKSQSMIFHKMGKDIITTNNREILSHLREILV
;
A
#
# COMPACT_ATOMS: atom_id res chain seq x y z
N MET A 1 22.38 -1.52 -16.48
CA MET A 1 22.07 -1.45 -15.03
C MET A 1 20.78 -2.25 -14.81
N LYS A 2 20.71 -3.10 -13.78
CA LYS A 2 19.49 -3.89 -13.52
C LYS A 2 18.35 -2.95 -13.11
N ASN A 3 17.25 -2.93 -13.86
CA ASN A 3 16.08 -2.10 -13.57
C ASN A 3 15.54 -2.41 -12.17
N LYS A 4 15.51 -1.41 -11.27
CA LYS A 4 14.94 -1.58 -9.92
C LYS A 4 13.66 -0.76 -9.81
N TRP A 5 12.63 -1.35 -9.21
CA TRP A 5 11.44 -0.62 -8.81
C TRP A 5 11.49 -0.28 -7.33
N VAL A 6 11.01 0.92 -7.02
CA VAL A 6 10.81 1.38 -5.64
C VAL A 6 9.33 1.66 -5.48
N VAL A 7 8.70 0.95 -4.55
CA VAL A 7 7.29 1.11 -4.26
C VAL A 7 7.19 1.72 -2.87
N VAL A 8 6.62 2.92 -2.82
CA VAL A 8 6.27 3.61 -1.56
C VAL A 8 4.76 3.55 -1.43
N ALA A 9 4.23 2.95 -0.36
CA ALA A 9 2.80 2.78 -0.20
C ALA A 9 2.34 2.90 1.24
N ASN A 10 1.10 3.33 1.45
CA ASN A 10 0.37 3.14 2.69
C ASN A 10 -1.06 2.70 2.37
N ARG A 11 -1.95 2.63 3.36
CA ARG A 11 -3.35 2.23 3.12
C ARG A 11 -4.13 3.13 2.15
N SER A 12 -3.66 4.34 1.84
CA SER A 12 -4.43 5.36 1.11
C SER A 12 -3.84 5.73 -0.26
N GLU A 13 -2.57 5.45 -0.50
CA GLU A 13 -1.87 5.82 -1.72
C GLU A 13 -0.65 4.89 -1.93
N ALA A 14 -0.31 4.64 -3.19
CA ALA A 14 0.90 3.93 -3.58
C ALA A 14 1.56 4.63 -4.77
N LYS A 15 2.87 4.85 -4.69
CA LYS A 15 3.71 5.40 -5.76
C LYS A 15 4.74 4.38 -6.16
N ILE A 16 4.81 4.10 -7.46
CA ILE A 16 5.76 3.16 -8.05
C ILE A 16 6.76 3.96 -8.87
N PHE A 17 8.02 3.81 -8.53
CA PHE A 17 9.13 4.52 -9.18
C PHE A 17 10.07 3.55 -9.87
N GLU A 18 10.66 3.98 -10.97
CA GLU A 18 11.86 3.40 -11.52
C GLU A 18 13.09 4.07 -10.92
N TYR A 19 14.02 3.28 -10.39
CA TYR A 19 15.30 3.79 -9.91
C TYR A 19 16.29 3.87 -11.06
N LYS A 20 16.63 5.11 -11.45
CA LYS A 20 17.56 5.42 -12.54
C LYS A 20 19.02 5.55 -12.09
N GLY A 21 19.32 5.25 -10.82
CA GLY A 21 20.66 5.33 -10.22
C GLY A 21 20.88 6.58 -9.37
N SER A 22 21.91 6.58 -8.53
CA SER A 22 22.16 7.63 -7.51
C SER A 22 22.29 9.06 -8.04
N ARG A 23 22.67 9.20 -9.33
CA ARG A 23 22.79 10.50 -10.02
C ARG A 23 21.51 10.94 -10.73
N LYS A 24 20.78 10.01 -11.37
CA LYS A 24 19.56 10.31 -12.14
C LYS A 24 18.28 10.29 -11.29
N GLY A 25 18.32 9.63 -10.14
CA GLY A 25 17.25 9.65 -9.15
C GLY A 25 16.14 8.63 -9.40
N LEU A 26 14.91 9.04 -9.09
CA LEU A 26 13.68 8.26 -9.23
C LEU A 26 12.79 8.88 -10.30
N GLU A 27 12.23 8.05 -11.16
CA GLU A 27 11.19 8.42 -12.11
C GLU A 27 9.86 7.81 -11.66
N LEU A 28 8.82 8.62 -11.48
CA LEU A 28 7.50 8.12 -11.12
C LEU A 28 6.89 7.41 -12.34
N LEU A 29 6.59 6.12 -12.19
CA LEU A 29 5.93 5.33 -13.23
C LEU A 29 4.41 5.34 -13.08
N GLU A 30 3.94 5.21 -11.84
CA GLU A 30 2.52 5.06 -11.56
C GLU A 30 2.20 5.56 -10.15
N SER A 31 1.05 6.21 -10.00
CA SER A 31 0.46 6.58 -8.71
C SER A 31 -0.94 6.00 -8.62
N ILE A 32 -1.24 5.32 -7.52
CA ILE A 32 -2.52 4.66 -7.29
C ILE A 32 -3.10 5.21 -6.01
N GLU A 33 -4.30 5.79 -6.10
CA GLU A 33 -5.01 6.30 -4.95
C GLU A 33 -6.00 5.27 -4.40
N ASN A 34 -6.12 5.25 -3.07
CA ASN A 34 -7.19 4.56 -2.36
C ASN A 34 -7.90 5.53 -1.40
N PRO A 35 -8.84 6.35 -1.90
CA PRO A 35 -9.56 7.32 -1.07
C PRO A 35 -10.24 6.67 0.15
N LYS A 36 -10.69 5.42 0.00
CA LYS A 36 -11.31 4.62 1.07
C LYS A 36 -10.35 4.28 2.21
N GLY A 37 -9.04 4.30 1.97
CA GLY A 37 -8.01 4.13 3.00
C GLY A 37 -7.96 5.25 4.05
N ARG A 38 -8.48 6.44 3.70
CA ARG A 38 -8.57 7.61 4.60
C ARG A 38 -9.89 7.68 5.37
N MET A 39 -10.93 6.99 4.91
CA MET A 39 -12.29 7.13 5.44
C MET A 39 -12.41 6.64 6.89
N LYS A 40 -13.24 7.30 7.69
CA LYS A 40 -13.60 6.81 9.03
C LYS A 40 -14.55 5.62 8.87
N ASN A 41 -14.54 4.67 9.80
CA ASN A 41 -15.30 3.42 9.63
C ASN A 41 -16.80 3.61 9.40
N ARG A 42 -17.39 4.63 10.02
CA ARG A 42 -18.80 4.99 9.83
C ARG A 42 -19.14 5.38 8.38
N GLU A 43 -18.15 5.80 7.60
CA GLU A 43 -18.31 6.18 6.19
C GLU A 43 -18.03 4.98 5.24
N LEU A 44 -17.47 3.88 5.76
CA LEU A 44 -17.17 2.66 5.00
C LEU A 44 -18.27 1.59 5.12
N ILE A 45 -19.21 1.76 6.04
CA ILE A 45 -20.40 0.91 6.15
C ILE A 45 -21.37 1.40 5.07
N PRO A 46 -21.74 0.58 4.07
CA PRO A 46 -22.82 0.93 3.17
C PRO A 46 -24.07 1.09 4.04
N ASN A 47 -24.71 2.25 3.98
CA ASN A 47 -26.01 2.45 4.62
C ASN A 47 -26.94 1.36 4.08
N SER A 48 -27.15 0.30 4.85
CA SER A 48 -28.24 -0.62 4.62
C SER A 48 -29.51 0.21 4.83
N SER A 49 -30.18 0.55 3.73
CA SER A 49 -31.49 1.17 3.71
C SER A 49 -32.45 0.30 4.52
N GLY A 50 -32.77 0.76 5.73
CA GLY A 50 -33.67 0.10 6.67
C GLY A 50 -34.64 1.13 7.24
N ARG A 51 -35.83 1.14 6.65
CA ARG A 51 -37.09 1.78 7.08
C ARG A 51 -37.15 2.20 8.55
N GLY A 52 -37.68 3.40 8.76
CA GLY A 52 -38.04 3.88 10.09
C GLY A 52 -38.92 2.89 10.85
N LYS A 53 -38.60 2.69 12.12
CA LYS A 53 -39.54 2.45 13.23
C LYS A 53 -38.78 2.68 14.54
N ARG A 54 -39.33 3.58 15.37
CA ARG A 54 -38.93 3.84 16.75
C ARG A 54 -38.91 2.53 17.55
N ALA A 55 -37.84 2.25 18.29
CA ALA A 55 -37.90 1.48 19.53
C ALA A 55 -36.60 1.62 20.36
N LYS A 56 -36.80 1.97 21.63
CA LYS A 56 -35.94 1.89 22.84
C LYS A 56 -34.42 1.75 22.68
N ALA A 57 -33.74 2.71 23.30
CA ALA A 57 -32.32 2.68 23.64
C ALA A 57 -31.93 1.37 24.35
N GLN A 58 -31.25 0.49 23.63
CA GLN A 58 -30.32 -0.47 24.20
C GLN A 58 -28.92 0.01 23.85
N LYS A 59 -28.08 0.24 24.87
CA LYS A 59 -26.64 0.44 24.71
C LYS A 59 -26.08 -0.86 24.13
N ILE A 60 -26.07 -0.99 22.80
CA ILE A 60 -25.23 -1.96 22.12
C ILE A 60 -23.80 -1.47 22.33
N ALA A 61 -23.02 -2.21 23.11
CA ALA A 61 -21.58 -2.03 23.15
C ALA A 61 -21.07 -2.09 21.71
N PHE A 62 -20.62 -0.94 21.17
CA PHE A 62 -20.08 -0.85 19.83
C PHE A 62 -18.82 -1.74 19.77
N ASP A 63 -19.01 -2.98 19.30
CA ASP A 63 -17.94 -3.96 19.21
C ASP A 63 -16.89 -3.44 18.24
N THR A 64 -15.72 -3.11 18.79
CA THR A 64 -14.62 -2.48 18.05
C THR A 64 -14.12 -3.39 16.92
N LYS A 65 -14.45 -4.70 16.97
CA LYS A 65 -14.13 -5.71 15.95
C LYS A 65 -14.96 -5.53 14.67
N SER A 66 -16.28 -5.35 14.77
CA SER A 66 -17.19 -5.09 13.64
C SER A 66 -16.77 -3.84 12.84
N VAL A 67 -16.25 -2.86 13.58
CA VAL A 67 -15.75 -1.59 13.04
C VAL A 67 -14.42 -1.78 12.30
N GLN A 68 -13.54 -2.71 12.71
CA GLN A 68 -12.23 -2.89 12.05
C GLN A 68 -12.28 -3.71 10.74
N GLU A 69 -13.28 -4.58 10.56
CA GLU A 69 -13.35 -5.46 9.39
C GLU A 69 -13.47 -4.71 8.04
N PRO A 70 -14.30 -3.67 7.88
CA PRO A 70 -14.41 -2.94 6.60
C PRO A 70 -13.09 -2.26 6.21
N LYS A 71 -12.41 -1.60 7.16
CA LYS A 71 -11.11 -0.97 6.93
C LYS A 71 -10.04 -1.97 6.52
N ARG A 72 -10.00 -3.10 7.21
CA ARG A 72 -9.04 -4.17 6.91
C ARG A 72 -9.29 -4.72 5.51
N ARG A 73 -10.54 -4.98 5.13
CA ARG A 73 -10.88 -5.45 3.77
C ARG A 73 -10.51 -4.44 2.68
N VAL A 74 -10.73 -3.14 2.92
CA VAL A 74 -10.29 -2.08 2.00
C VAL A 74 -8.77 -2.08 1.84
N ALA A 75 -8.02 -2.17 2.94
CA ALA A 75 -6.56 -2.24 2.89
C ALA A 75 -6.08 -3.52 2.18
N GLU A 76 -6.67 -4.68 2.46
CA GLU A 76 -6.32 -5.94 1.79
C GLU A 76 -6.64 -5.92 0.29
N SER A 77 -7.74 -5.28 -0.11
CA SER A 77 -8.07 -5.07 -1.52
C SER A 77 -7.04 -4.16 -2.20
N PHE A 78 -6.63 -3.09 -1.52
CA PHE A 78 -5.62 -2.17 -2.06
C PHE A 78 -4.24 -2.82 -2.17
N ALA A 79 -3.84 -3.58 -1.15
CA ALA A 79 -2.63 -4.41 -1.19
C ALA A 79 -2.65 -5.40 -2.37
N SER A 80 -3.82 -6.00 -2.66
CA SER A 80 -4.00 -6.91 -3.80
C SER A 80 -3.83 -6.18 -5.14
N GLN A 81 -4.33 -4.94 -5.25
CA GLN A 81 -4.16 -4.11 -6.45
C GLN A 81 -2.68 -3.77 -6.70
N ILE A 82 -1.96 -3.32 -5.68
CA ILE A 82 -0.52 -3.01 -5.79
C ILE A 82 0.27 -4.28 -6.15
N SER A 83 -0.05 -5.41 -5.51
CA SER A 83 0.56 -6.71 -5.81
C SER A 83 0.36 -7.13 -7.28
N ALA A 84 -0.83 -6.87 -7.84
CA ALA A 84 -1.11 -7.16 -9.24
C ALA A 84 -0.22 -6.32 -10.18
N VAL A 85 -0.02 -5.03 -9.90
CA VAL A 85 0.86 -4.16 -10.69
C VAL A 85 2.31 -4.63 -10.63
N ILE A 86 2.81 -4.98 -9.44
CA ILE A 86 4.16 -5.54 -9.26
C ILE A 86 4.30 -6.85 -10.04
N THR A 87 3.31 -7.73 -9.95
CA THR A 87 3.30 -9.02 -10.64
C THR A 87 3.32 -8.84 -12.15
N GLN A 88 2.54 -7.88 -12.68
CA GLN A 88 2.51 -7.57 -14.10
C GLN A 88 3.84 -6.96 -14.55
N GLY A 89 4.41 -6.03 -13.79
CA GLY A 89 5.73 -5.46 -14.05
C GLY A 89 6.83 -6.53 -14.12
N ARG A 90 6.78 -7.52 -13.20
CA ARG A 90 7.68 -8.68 -13.22
C ARG A 90 7.48 -9.53 -14.46
N LYS A 91 6.23 -9.90 -14.79
CA LYS A 91 5.92 -10.74 -15.97
C LYS A 91 6.36 -10.08 -17.28
N SER A 92 6.31 -8.76 -17.34
CA SER A 92 6.78 -7.97 -18.48
C SER A 92 8.27 -7.59 -18.39
N ASN A 93 9.05 -8.16 -17.47
CA ASN A 93 10.47 -7.88 -17.26
C ASN A 93 10.81 -6.38 -17.10
N ARG A 94 9.88 -5.57 -16.55
CA ARG A 94 10.08 -4.12 -16.36
C ARG A 94 11.10 -3.81 -15.27
N PHE A 95 11.27 -4.72 -14.31
CA PHE A 95 12.25 -4.64 -13.24
C PHE A 95 12.86 -6.01 -12.92
N LEU A 96 14.00 -6.00 -12.26
CA LEU A 96 14.77 -7.17 -11.80
C LEU A 96 14.92 -7.21 -10.29
N SER A 97 14.67 -6.11 -9.59
CA SER A 97 14.67 -6.05 -8.13
C SER A 97 13.67 -5.01 -7.62
N LEU A 98 13.14 -5.24 -6.42
CA LEU A 98 12.07 -4.45 -5.82
C LEU A 98 12.50 -3.94 -4.44
N VAL A 99 12.27 -2.66 -4.19
CA VAL A 99 12.35 -2.06 -2.85
C VAL A 99 10.93 -1.69 -2.41
N LEU A 100 10.54 -2.15 -1.23
CA LEU A 100 9.21 -1.87 -0.65
C LEU A 100 9.34 -0.96 0.56
N ILE A 101 8.65 0.17 0.55
CA ILE A 101 8.61 1.10 1.68
C ILE A 101 7.15 1.34 2.03
N SER A 102 6.77 0.99 3.25
CA SER A 102 5.39 1.14 3.69
C SER A 102 5.26 1.14 5.20
N GLU A 103 4.16 1.71 5.72
CA GLU A 103 3.79 1.55 7.13
C GLU A 103 3.77 0.05 7.54
N PRO A 104 4.32 -0.34 8.71
CA PRO A 104 4.59 -1.75 9.02
C PRO A 104 3.39 -2.69 8.87
N ARG A 105 2.19 -2.22 9.24
CA ARG A 105 0.95 -3.01 9.14
C ARG A 105 0.55 -3.26 7.68
N PHE A 106 0.62 -2.23 6.84
CA PHE A 106 0.26 -2.36 5.42
C PHE A 106 1.33 -3.13 4.64
N LEU A 107 2.61 -2.99 5.02
CA LEU A 107 3.69 -3.80 4.46
C LEU A 107 3.42 -5.30 4.64
N GLY A 108 2.99 -5.72 5.83
CA GLY A 108 2.58 -7.11 6.08
C GLY A 108 1.47 -7.57 5.13
N MET A 109 0.38 -6.79 5.02
CA MET A 109 -0.72 -7.09 4.10
C MET A 109 -0.28 -7.15 2.64
N LEU A 110 0.59 -6.25 2.22
CA LEU A 110 1.13 -6.21 0.85
C LEU A 110 1.95 -7.46 0.54
N LEU A 111 2.81 -7.87 1.48
CA LEU A 111 3.57 -9.11 1.35
C LEU A 111 2.64 -10.31 1.28
N ASP A 112 1.63 -10.41 2.14
CA ASP A 112 0.67 -11.53 2.15
C ASP A 112 -0.09 -11.67 0.82
N LYS A 113 -0.35 -10.55 0.12
CA LYS A 113 -1.02 -10.55 -1.20
C LYS A 113 -0.07 -10.76 -2.38
N MET A 114 1.25 -10.74 -2.16
CA MET A 114 2.25 -10.93 -3.21
C MET A 114 2.52 -12.41 -3.49
N ASP A 115 2.68 -12.74 -4.78
CA ASP A 115 3.12 -14.08 -5.17
C ASP A 115 4.59 -14.34 -4.80
N ARG A 116 4.96 -15.60 -4.58
CA ARG A 116 6.31 -15.99 -4.14
C ARG A 116 7.42 -15.52 -5.10
N LYS A 117 7.17 -15.48 -6.41
CA LYS A 117 8.18 -15.02 -7.38
C LYS A 117 8.39 -13.52 -7.25
N SER A 118 7.32 -12.74 -7.10
CA SER A 118 7.42 -11.30 -6.85
C SER A 118 8.08 -10.99 -5.50
N GLN A 119 7.79 -11.77 -4.45
CA GLN A 119 8.47 -11.65 -3.16
C GLN A 119 9.98 -11.95 -3.25
N SER A 120 10.38 -12.95 -4.04
CA SER A 120 11.80 -13.30 -4.21
C SER A 120 12.64 -12.20 -4.86
N MET A 121 11.99 -11.24 -5.53
CA MET A 121 12.67 -10.08 -6.13
C MET A 121 12.83 -8.91 -5.16
N ILE A 122 12.30 -9.01 -3.95
CA ILE A 122 12.46 -7.97 -2.93
C ILE A 122 13.92 -7.94 -2.50
N PHE A 123 14.61 -6.86 -2.87
CA PHE A 123 15.96 -6.58 -2.44
C PHE A 123 15.96 -5.99 -1.02
N HIS A 124 15.00 -5.12 -0.73
CA HIS A 124 14.88 -4.48 0.57
C HIS A 124 13.44 -4.10 0.91
N LYS A 125 13.12 -4.11 2.20
CA LYS A 125 11.82 -3.69 2.72
C LYS A 125 12.00 -2.81 3.95
N MET A 126 11.23 -1.73 4.04
CA MET A 126 11.30 -0.77 5.15
C MET A 126 9.90 -0.46 5.67
N GLY A 127 9.74 -0.60 6.99
CA GLY A 127 8.50 -0.30 7.72
C GLY A 127 8.37 1.17 8.09
N LYS A 128 8.25 2.08 7.11
CA LYS A 128 8.11 3.53 7.34
C LYS A 128 7.06 4.13 6.40
N ASP A 129 6.21 5.01 6.92
CA ASP A 129 5.31 5.82 6.07
C ASP A 129 6.04 7.09 5.62
N ILE A 130 6.43 7.12 4.35
CA ILE A 130 7.10 8.27 3.70
C ILE A 130 6.39 8.68 2.41
N ILE A 131 5.08 8.38 2.28
CA ILE A 131 4.34 8.63 1.03
C ILE A 131 4.24 10.12 0.66
N THR A 132 4.23 10.98 1.67
CA THR A 132 4.14 12.45 1.55
C THR A 132 5.50 13.11 1.37
N THR A 133 6.56 12.35 1.54
CA THR A 133 7.92 12.83 1.50
C THR A 133 8.36 13.05 0.05
N ASN A 134 9.23 14.05 -0.17
CA ASN A 134 9.73 14.36 -1.51
C ASN A 134 10.70 13.27 -2.03
N ASN A 135 10.92 13.25 -3.34
CA ASN A 135 11.80 12.27 -3.98
C ASN A 135 13.25 12.31 -3.46
N ARG A 136 13.73 13.46 -2.94
CA ARG A 136 15.11 13.57 -2.42
C ARG A 136 15.28 12.77 -1.13
N GLU A 137 14.31 12.80 -0.24
CA GLU A 137 14.37 12.04 1.01
C GLU A 137 14.22 10.54 0.77
N ILE A 138 13.33 10.13 -0.15
CA ILE A 138 13.24 8.74 -0.60
C ILE A 138 14.61 8.29 -1.15
N LEU A 139 15.23 9.11 -1.99
CA LEU A 139 16.58 8.81 -2.52
C LEU A 139 17.66 8.74 -1.44
N SER A 140 17.57 9.56 -0.39
CA SER A 140 18.50 9.51 0.74
C SER A 140 18.44 8.14 1.43
N HIS A 141 17.22 7.67 1.74
CA HIS A 141 17.02 6.34 2.29
C HIS A 141 17.53 5.24 1.35
N LEU A 142 17.27 5.36 0.05
CA LEU A 142 17.74 4.38 -0.93
C LEU A 142 19.27 4.34 -1.07
N ARG A 143 19.98 5.45 -0.88
CA ARG A 143 21.45 5.49 -0.97
C ARG A 143 22.10 4.68 0.15
N GLU A 144 21.54 4.68 1.36
CA GLU A 144 22.06 3.86 2.46
C GLU A 144 21.95 2.35 2.18
N ILE A 145 21.06 1.96 1.26
CA ILE A 145 20.68 0.56 1.02
C ILE A 145 21.19 0.03 -0.32
N LEU A 146 21.28 0.89 -1.35
CA LEU A 146 21.56 0.50 -2.75
C LEU A 146 22.97 0.86 -3.23
N VAL A 147 23.81 1.45 -2.38
CA VAL A 147 25.22 1.75 -2.65
C VAL A 147 26.07 0.49 -2.60
#